data_AF-A0A839IKM0-F1
#
_entry.id   AF-A0A839IKM0-F1
#
_cell.length_a   1.000
_cell.length_b   1.000
_cell.length_c   1.000
_cell.angle_alpha   90.00
_cell.angle_beta   90.00
_cell.angle_gamma   90.00
#
_symmetry.space_group_name_H-M   'P 1'
#
loop_
_entity.id
_entity.type
_entity.pdbx_description
1 polymer ?
#
loop_
_entity_poly.entity_id
_entity_poly.type
_entity_poly.pdbx_seq_one_letter_code
_entity_poly.pdbx_strand_id
1 'polypeptide(L)'
;MKPEGQHKGATPRHADQPGPVQRMKAEFLALMPERIPYSAWLFMAFSLVVLFSSLLVVYAAYESRLAYAELRELEQQQRYFEEEWGQLMLERSTLSSPDRIEKLARESLQMKVASPKQIQVLK
;
A
#
# COMPACT_ATOMS: atom_id res chain seq x y z
N MET A 1 -10.12 -103.18 16.50
CA MET A 1 -8.99 -102.22 16.60
C MET A 1 -9.45 -100.89 16.02
N LYS A 2 -9.58 -99.87 16.88
CA LYS A 2 -9.54 -98.42 16.58
C LYS A 2 -8.10 -98.06 16.08
N PRO A 3 -7.74 -96.82 15.65
CA PRO A 3 -8.50 -95.55 15.67
C PRO A 3 -8.34 -94.61 14.43
N GLU A 4 -9.30 -93.73 14.13
CA GLU A 4 -9.37 -92.25 14.38
C GLU A 4 -8.66 -91.31 13.39
N GLY A 5 -9.27 -90.11 13.22
CA GLY A 5 -8.64 -88.89 12.69
C GLY A 5 -9.11 -88.55 11.27
N GLN A 6 -10.13 -87.71 11.02
CA GLN A 6 -10.03 -86.24 11.08
C GLN A 6 -8.77 -85.74 10.32
N HIS A 7 -8.84 -85.01 9.21
CA HIS A 7 -9.44 -83.69 9.10
C HIS A 7 -9.52 -83.28 7.62
N LYS A 8 -10.64 -82.65 7.31
CA LYS A 8 -10.91 -81.74 6.19
C LYS A 8 -9.70 -80.82 5.90
N GLY A 9 -8.93 -81.14 4.86
CA GLY A 9 -7.89 -80.27 4.31
C GLY A 9 -8.40 -79.63 3.03
N ALA A 10 -9.16 -78.53 3.17
CA ALA A 10 -9.52 -77.69 2.05
C ALA A 10 -8.23 -77.19 1.36
N THR A 11 -8.20 -77.30 0.04
CA THR A 11 -7.25 -76.63 -0.85
C THR A 11 -7.00 -75.21 -0.35
N PRO A 12 -5.77 -74.79 -0.03
CA PRO A 12 -5.51 -73.39 0.23
C PRO A 12 -5.64 -72.68 -1.10
N ARG A 13 -6.84 -72.12 -1.29
CA ARG A 13 -7.17 -71.03 -2.20
C ARG A 13 -5.93 -70.15 -2.31
N HIS A 14 -5.38 -70.02 -3.52
CA HIS A 14 -4.44 -68.96 -3.87
C HIS A 14 -5.12 -67.64 -3.48
N ALA A 15 -4.86 -67.20 -2.25
CA ALA A 15 -5.37 -65.99 -1.68
C ALA A 15 -4.62 -64.87 -2.38
N ASP A 16 -5.28 -64.32 -3.39
CA ASP A 16 -5.34 -62.88 -3.65
C ASP A 16 -4.00 -62.18 -3.36
N GLN A 17 -2.98 -62.48 -4.18
CA GLN A 17 -1.76 -61.70 -4.12
C GLN A 17 -2.11 -60.27 -4.57
N PRO A 18 -1.93 -59.26 -3.70
CA PRO A 18 -2.26 -57.89 -4.08
C PRO A 18 -1.41 -57.53 -5.29
N GLY A 19 -2.07 -57.03 -6.34
CA GLY A 19 -1.42 -56.66 -7.59
C GLY A 19 -0.26 -55.69 -7.38
N PRO A 20 0.70 -55.60 -8.30
CA PRO A 20 1.93 -54.82 -8.12
C PRO A 20 1.65 -53.35 -7.77
N VAL A 21 0.59 -52.77 -8.34
CA VAL A 21 0.14 -51.41 -8.03
C VAL A 21 -0.35 -51.26 -6.58
N GLN A 22 -0.98 -52.29 -6.00
CA GLN A 22 -1.42 -52.28 -4.60
C GLN A 22 -0.24 -52.37 -3.63
N ARG A 23 0.81 -53.12 -3.99
CA ARG A 23 2.05 -53.16 -3.21
C ARG A 23 2.77 -51.81 -3.24
N MET A 24 2.90 -51.20 -4.41
CA MET A 24 3.48 -49.86 -4.54
C MET A 24 2.66 -48.80 -3.80
N LYS A 25 1.31 -48.86 -3.89
CA LYS A 25 0.43 -47.95 -3.15
C LYS A 25 0.55 -48.15 -1.63
N ALA A 26 0.70 -49.39 -1.17
CA ALA A 26 0.88 -49.71 0.24
C ALA A 26 2.26 -49.29 0.78
N GLU A 27 3.34 -49.48 0.00
CA GLU A 27 4.67 -48.96 0.32
C GLU A 27 4.68 -47.42 0.34
N PHE A 28 3.96 -46.79 -0.60
CA PHE A 28 3.81 -45.33 -0.65
C PHE A 28 2.97 -44.80 0.52
N LEU A 29 1.92 -45.52 0.93
CA LEU A 29 1.13 -45.19 2.12
C LEU A 29 1.95 -45.41 3.41
N ALA A 30 2.81 -46.42 3.45
CA ALA A 30 3.67 -46.72 4.60
C ALA A 30 4.79 -45.69 4.79
N LEU A 31 5.21 -45.01 3.71
CA LEU A 31 6.13 -43.88 3.77
C LEU A 31 5.43 -42.57 4.15
N MET A 32 4.09 -42.53 4.16
CA MET A 32 3.36 -41.35 4.62
C MET A 32 3.39 -41.29 6.15
N PRO A 33 3.89 -40.20 6.76
CA PRO A 33 3.90 -40.07 8.21
C PRO A 33 2.47 -40.00 8.74
N GLU A 34 2.00 -41.07 9.37
CA GLU A 34 0.62 -41.23 9.92
C GLU A 34 0.26 -40.23 11.02
N ARG A 35 1.21 -39.41 11.45
CA ARG A 35 1.04 -38.37 12.47
C ARG A 35 1.63 -37.10 11.91
N ILE A 36 0.80 -36.18 11.43
CA ILE A 36 1.29 -34.82 11.17
C ILE A 36 1.70 -34.26 12.53
N PRO A 37 3.00 -33.95 12.75
CA PRO A 37 3.41 -33.44 14.04
C PRO A 37 2.78 -32.06 14.25
N TYR A 38 2.42 -31.70 15.48
CA TYR A 38 1.86 -30.38 15.80
C TYR A 38 2.74 -29.23 15.28
N SER A 39 4.06 -29.44 15.18
CA SER A 39 5.00 -28.49 14.58
C SER A 39 4.74 -28.23 13.09
N ALA A 40 4.29 -29.21 12.31
CA ALA A 40 3.98 -29.02 10.89
C ALA A 40 2.70 -28.18 10.71
N TRP A 41 1.71 -28.36 11.59
CA TRP A 41 0.53 -27.48 11.64
C TRP A 41 0.90 -26.05 12.03
N LEU A 42 1.76 -25.88 13.04
CA LEU A 42 2.28 -24.56 13.42
C LEU A 42 3.06 -23.89 12.28
N PHE A 43 3.90 -24.64 11.58
CA PHE A 43 4.65 -24.13 10.44
C PHE A 43 3.72 -23.70 9.31
N MET A 44 2.72 -24.53 8.96
CA MET A 44 1.72 -24.19 7.96
C MET A 44 0.94 -22.92 8.34
N ALA A 45 0.48 -22.82 9.59
CA ALA A 45 -0.23 -21.64 10.09
C ALA A 45 0.66 -20.40 10.04
N PHE A 46 1.93 -20.50 10.46
CA PHE A 46 2.88 -19.40 10.41
C PHE A 46 3.16 -18.95 8.98
N SER A 47 3.39 -19.88 8.05
CA SER A 47 3.55 -19.55 6.63
C SER A 47 2.33 -18.81 6.09
N LEU A 48 1.12 -19.26 6.45
CA LEU A 48 -0.11 -18.61 6.02
C LEU A 48 -0.22 -17.18 6.57
N VAL A 49 0.09 -16.97 7.86
CA VAL A 49 0.12 -15.65 8.49
C VAL A 49 1.13 -14.73 7.80
N VAL A 50 2.32 -15.21 7.46
CA VAL A 50 3.33 -14.43 6.76
C VAL A 50 2.86 -14.03 5.35
N LEU A 51 2.20 -14.93 4.63
CA LEU A 51 1.62 -14.64 3.31
C LEU A 51 0.50 -13.59 3.41
N PHE A 52 -0.37 -13.69 4.41
CA PHE A 52 -1.40 -12.67 4.64
C PHE A 52 -0.79 -11.32 5.02
N SER A 53 0.24 -11.33 5.86
CA SER A 53 0.97 -10.13 6.25
C SER A 53 1.60 -9.44 5.05
N SER A 54 2.26 -10.18 4.15
CA SER A 54 2.88 -9.59 2.97
C SER A 54 1.84 -8.98 2.02
N LEU A 55 0.69 -9.63 1.83
CA LEU A 55 -0.44 -9.08 1.06
C LEU A 55 -0.98 -7.80 1.68
N LEU A 56 -1.17 -7.77 3.00
CA LEU A 56 -1.65 -6.57 3.71
C LEU A 56 -0.67 -5.41 3.58
N VAL A 57 0.63 -5.65 3.66
CA VAL A 57 1.66 -4.62 3.46
C VAL A 57 1.59 -4.06 2.05
N VAL A 58 1.45 -4.91 1.02
CA VAL A 58 1.31 -4.47 -0.37
C VAL A 58 0.03 -3.66 -0.57
N TYR A 59 -1.07 -4.09 0.03
CA TYR A 59 -2.34 -3.36 -0.03
C TYR A 59 -2.23 -1.97 0.62
N ALA A 60 -1.65 -1.89 1.83
CA ALA A 60 -1.43 -0.62 2.51
C ALA A 60 -0.50 0.31 1.70
N ALA A 61 0.53 -0.23 1.05
CA ALA A 61 1.41 0.54 0.17
C ALA A 61 0.69 1.04 -1.09
N TYR A 62 -0.22 0.24 -1.66
CA TYR A 62 -1.03 0.65 -2.80
C TYR A 62 -1.97 1.81 -2.44
N GLU A 63 -2.70 1.68 -1.32
CA GLU A 63 -3.60 2.72 -0.83
C GLU A 63 -2.86 4.03 -0.53
N SER A 64 -1.71 3.91 0.15
CA SER A 64 -0.81 5.02 0.40
C SER A 64 -0.40 5.71 -0.92
N ARG A 65 0.00 4.92 -1.92
CA ARG A 65 0.43 5.47 -3.21
C ARG A 65 -0.70 6.19 -3.96
N LEU A 66 -1.95 5.73 -3.82
CA LEU A 66 -3.11 6.38 -4.41
C LEU A 66 -3.41 7.72 -3.71
N ALA A 67 -3.46 7.71 -2.38
CA ALA A 67 -3.66 8.93 -1.58
C ALA A 67 -2.57 9.98 -1.83
N TYR A 68 -1.31 9.56 -1.93
CA TYR A 68 -0.21 10.45 -2.28
C TYR A 68 -0.31 11.00 -3.71
N ALA A 69 -0.85 10.24 -4.66
CA ALA A 69 -1.02 10.71 -6.03
C ALA A 69 -2.05 11.85 -6.10
N GLU A 70 -3.18 11.71 -5.40
CA GLU A 70 -4.19 12.76 -5.30
C GLU A 70 -3.63 14.02 -4.64
N LEU A 71 -2.91 13.87 -3.51
CA LEU A 71 -2.25 14.99 -2.86
C LEU A 71 -1.27 15.70 -3.80
N ARG A 72 -0.46 14.93 -4.54
CA ARG A 72 0.52 15.47 -5.50
C ARG A 72 -0.13 16.29 -6.61
N GLU A 73 -1.31 15.88 -7.08
CA GLU A 73 -2.07 16.60 -8.08
C GLU A 73 -2.55 17.96 -7.56
N LEU A 74 -3.15 17.98 -6.37
CA LEU A 74 -3.58 19.24 -5.74
C LEU A 74 -2.41 20.18 -5.47
N GLU A 75 -1.29 19.67 -4.95
CA GLU A 75 -0.08 20.47 -4.75
C GLU A 75 0.45 21.05 -6.08
N GLN A 76 0.33 20.30 -7.18
CA GLN A 76 0.77 20.79 -8.48
C GLN A 76 -0.10 21.94 -8.98
N GLN A 77 -1.42 21.86 -8.78
CA GLN A 77 -2.33 22.96 -9.10
C GLN A 77 -2.03 24.19 -8.25
N GLN A 78 -1.78 24.00 -6.94
CA GLN A 78 -1.40 25.09 -6.06
C GLN A 78 -0.13 25.79 -6.54
N ARG A 79 0.92 25.02 -6.84
CA ARG A 79 2.20 25.57 -7.35
C ARG A 79 1.99 26.37 -8.63
N TYR A 80 1.16 25.89 -9.55
CA TYR A 80 0.84 26.60 -10.79
C TYR A 80 0.23 27.99 -10.51
N PHE A 81 -0.75 28.08 -9.62
CA PHE A 81 -1.35 29.37 -9.25
C PHE A 81 -0.37 30.28 -8.50
N GLU A 82 0.52 29.73 -7.69
CA GLU A 82 1.53 30.49 -6.97
C GLU A 82 2.55 31.13 -7.92
N GLU A 83 2.96 30.40 -8.96
CA GLU A 83 3.79 30.92 -10.04
C GLU A 83 3.06 32.02 -10.83
N GLU A 84 1.82 31.79 -11.25
CA GLU A 84 1.02 32.77 -11.98
C GLU A 84 0.79 34.04 -11.17
N TRP A 85 0.45 33.90 -9.89
CA TRP A 85 0.30 35.01 -8.97
C TRP A 85 1.61 35.78 -8.78
N GLY A 86 2.74 35.07 -8.68
CA GLY A 86 4.06 35.68 -8.61
C GLY A 86 4.36 36.53 -9.85
N GLN A 87 4.05 36.01 -11.04
CA GLN A 87 4.19 36.75 -12.31
C GLN A 87 3.32 38.00 -12.33
N LEU A 88 2.03 37.87 -11.99
CA LEU A 88 1.10 39.00 -11.90
C LEU A 88 1.59 40.07 -10.91
N MET A 89 2.18 39.65 -9.79
CA MET A 89 2.66 40.59 -8.78
C MET A 89 3.93 41.32 -9.24
N LEU A 90 4.80 40.66 -10.00
CA LEU A 90 5.94 41.29 -10.65
C LEU A 90 5.51 42.30 -11.71
N GLU A 91 4.52 41.94 -12.54
CA GLU A 91 3.90 42.86 -13.51
C GLU A 91 3.31 44.09 -12.80
N ARG A 92 2.56 43.87 -11.72
CA ARG A 92 1.95 44.95 -10.94
C ARG A 92 2.97 45.82 -10.24
N SER A 93 4.06 45.24 -9.71
CA SER A 93 5.13 46.01 -9.07
C SER A 93 5.81 46.99 -10.04
N THR A 94 5.87 46.62 -11.32
CA THR A 94 6.42 47.48 -12.38
C THR A 94 5.42 48.56 -12.81
N LEU A 95 4.11 48.28 -12.76
CA LEU A 95 3.04 49.24 -13.05
C LEU A 95 2.68 50.15 -11.87
N SER A 96 3.02 49.76 -10.65
CA SER A 96 2.85 50.54 -9.42
C SER A 96 3.95 51.59 -9.21
N SER A 97 4.52 52.14 -10.29
CA SER A 97 5.40 53.32 -10.17
C SER A 97 4.62 54.43 -9.44
N PRO A 98 5.03 54.80 -8.21
CA PRO A 98 4.35 55.81 -7.39
C PRO A 98 4.23 57.15 -8.12
N ASP A 99 5.09 57.38 -9.12
CA ASP A 99 5.11 58.54 -10.00
C ASP A 99 3.75 58.84 -10.61
N ARG A 100 2.96 57.86 -11.03
CA ARG A 100 1.68 58.16 -11.70
C ARG A 100 0.63 58.65 -10.72
N ILE A 101 0.60 58.10 -9.51
CA ILE A 101 -0.30 58.56 -8.43
C ILE A 101 0.18 59.92 -7.92
N GLU A 102 1.49 60.10 -7.74
CA GLU A 102 2.07 61.35 -7.26
C GLU A 102 1.90 62.49 -8.27
N LYS A 103 2.08 62.22 -9.57
CA LYS A 103 1.87 63.20 -10.64
C LYS A 103 0.40 63.56 -10.79
N LEU A 104 -0.51 62.59 -10.72
CA LEU A 104 -1.96 62.84 -10.73
C LEU A 104 -2.41 63.62 -9.48
N ALA A 105 -1.85 63.35 -8.30
CA ALA A 105 -2.13 64.12 -7.08
C ALA A 105 -1.55 65.54 -7.13
N ARG A 106 -0.37 65.73 -7.75
CA ARG A 106 0.22 67.05 -7.96
C ARG A 106 -0.55 67.88 -9.00
N GLU A 107 -0.93 67.26 -10.11
CA GLU A 107 -1.57 67.96 -11.24
C GLU A 107 -3.07 68.16 -11.04
N SER A 108 -3.80 67.15 -10.55
CA SER A 108 -5.27 67.20 -10.42
C SER A 108 -5.74 67.79 -9.09
N LEU A 109 -4.98 67.55 -8.00
CA LEU A 109 -5.35 67.95 -6.63
C LEU A 109 -4.46 69.07 -6.07
N GLN A 110 -3.48 69.57 -6.85
CA GLN A 110 -2.49 70.58 -6.44
C GLN A 110 -1.79 70.25 -5.11
N MET A 111 -1.63 68.96 -4.77
CA MET A 111 -1.00 68.56 -3.52
C MET A 111 0.49 68.89 -3.55
N LYS A 112 0.94 69.72 -2.61
CA LYS A 112 2.36 70.01 -2.33
C LYS A 112 2.81 69.21 -1.11
N VAL A 113 4.04 68.67 -1.16
CA VAL A 113 4.63 67.97 -0.02
C VAL A 113 4.78 68.96 1.14
N ALA A 114 4.15 68.65 2.28
CA ALA A 114 4.14 69.54 3.44
C ALA A 114 5.56 69.69 4.02
N SER A 115 5.99 70.93 4.26
CA SER A 115 7.27 71.24 4.92
C SER A 115 7.25 70.74 6.37
N PRO A 116 8.38 70.29 6.95
CA PRO A 116 8.45 69.78 8.33
C PRO A 116 7.87 70.71 9.40
N LYS A 117 7.76 72.01 9.12
CA LYS A 117 7.12 73.02 10.00
C LYS A 117 5.59 72.94 10.08
N GLN A 118 4.94 72.15 9.22
CA GLN A 118 3.48 72.14 9.06
C GLN A 118 2.82 70.83 9.54
N ILE A 119 3.62 69.91 10.09
CA ILE A 119 3.14 68.62 10.61
C ILE A 119 2.84 68.80 12.10
N GLN A 120 1.55 68.77 12.48
CA GLN A 120 1.13 68.65 13.88
C GLN A 120 0.66 67.22 14.15
N VAL A 121 1.31 66.56 15.10
CA VAL A 121 0.90 65.25 15.61
C VAL A 121 -0.19 65.50 16.64
N LEU A 122 -1.42 65.11 16.33
CA LEU A 122 -2.50 65.08 17.31
C LEU A 122 -2.29 63.86 18.22
N LYS A 123 -2.24 64.12 19.53
CA LYS A 123 -2.06 63.12 20.58
C LYS A 123 -3.39 62.56 21.04
#